data_AF-A0A8J2LE81-F1
#
_entry.id   AF-A0A8J2LE81-F1
#
_cell.length_a   1.000
_cell.length_b   1.000
_cell.length_c   1.000
_cell.angle_alpha   90.00
_cell.angle_beta   90.00
_cell.angle_gamma   90.00
#
_symmetry.space_group_name_H-M   'P 1'
#
loop_
_entity.id
_entity.type
_entity.pdbx_description
1 polymer ?
#
loop_
_entity_poly.entity_id
_entity_poly.type
_entity_poly.pdbx_seq_one_letter_code
_entity_poly.pdbx_strand_id
1 'polypeptide(L)'
;MKAFRKVMAKSTEALIQLDDKSFPAILPMNLRNYFDEEMEADWKGPFTFIQMADPQFGLIEKFILKKEIPHWDEEMALTSAAIQCINKMRPKPRFVVICGDMLDAHPNKPDEIKVREEQYEDFVDVFQQLDPEIPLICVCGNHDICDEPTPLSYIIYKKQFGPDFFSFRVGGVKFVVVNSQYFKKPQCLPKRTEKQLEFLKNIHDTTAQHLVVFQHIPFFVDHPNEEEVSYLNIEKENRFQIMDILDQQGVKYIFCGHYHRNGGGRYKNFEQVVTSALGGPFGDDPSGFRICHVTEHGIFHQYIPVIVTTEKIPKALSHNKLHGSSSRQHFIKFLNTLTPNGERSGSAKSDTVKRSTGGEEDKENLDTSVFQPPPPPEPYTLQDLLTFRLFQTFSRAFATPKYWR
;
A
#
# COMPACT_ATOMS: atom_id res chain seq x y z
N MET A 1 5.41 30.18 23.91
CA MET A 1 4.91 29.40 22.74
C MET A 1 5.79 29.48 21.48
N LYS A 2 6.15 30.66 20.92
CA LYS A 2 7.02 30.76 19.72
C LYS A 2 8.42 30.12 19.89
N ALA A 3 9.06 30.31 21.05
CA ALA A 3 10.37 29.71 21.34
C ALA A 3 10.29 28.18 21.48
N PHE A 4 9.25 27.65 22.12
CA PHE A 4 9.00 26.21 22.27
C PHE A 4 8.77 25.52 20.92
N ARG A 5 7.96 26.12 20.03
CA ARG A 5 7.79 25.64 18.64
C ARG A 5 9.10 25.64 17.86
N LYS A 6 9.97 26.64 18.07
CA LYS A 6 11.26 26.74 17.38
C LYS A 6 12.29 25.73 17.89
N VAL A 7 12.25 25.37 19.17
CA VAL A 7 13.08 24.32 19.76
C VAL A 7 12.62 22.94 19.29
N MET A 8 11.32 22.65 19.34
CA MET A 8 10.76 21.41 18.80
C MET A 8 11.06 21.26 17.31
N ALA A 9 10.86 22.31 16.50
CA ALA A 9 11.19 22.28 15.07
C ALA A 9 12.68 21.99 14.82
N LYS A 10 13.60 22.58 15.59
CA LYS A 10 15.05 22.27 15.48
C LYS A 10 15.39 20.85 15.91
N SER A 11 14.80 20.35 17.00
CA SER A 11 15.00 18.98 17.47
C SER A 11 14.45 17.97 16.47
N THR A 12 13.33 18.27 15.86
CA THR A 12 12.69 17.48 14.82
C THR A 12 13.46 17.52 13.49
N GLU A 13 13.98 18.68 13.07
CA GLU A 13 14.90 18.77 11.92
C GLU A 13 16.20 18.01 12.16
N ALA A 14 16.74 18.06 13.38
CA ALA A 14 17.90 17.25 13.77
C ALA A 14 17.60 15.75 13.73
N LEU A 15 16.42 15.32 14.17
CA LEU A 15 15.96 13.92 14.08
C LEU A 15 15.75 13.44 12.63
N ILE A 16 15.34 14.33 11.71
CA ILE A 16 15.29 14.02 10.26
C ILE A 16 16.70 13.90 9.67
N GLN A 17 17.66 14.69 10.16
CA GLN A 17 19.06 14.68 9.71
C GLN A 17 19.91 13.55 10.30
N LEU A 18 19.46 12.95 11.41
CA LEU A 18 20.09 11.79 12.04
C LEU A 18 19.80 10.51 11.21
N ASP A 19 20.59 10.40 10.13
CA ASP A 19 21.09 9.22 9.41
C ASP A 19 20.09 8.13 8.92
N ASP A 20 20.38 7.61 7.73
CA ASP A 20 19.65 6.52 7.06
C ASP A 20 20.03 5.11 7.58
N LYS A 21 20.73 5.03 8.72
CA LYS A 21 21.44 3.82 9.15
C LYS A 21 20.91 3.12 10.42
N SER A 22 19.85 3.58 11.07
CA SER A 22 19.62 3.21 12.49
C SER A 22 18.21 2.81 12.94
N PHE A 23 17.27 2.56 12.03
CA PHE A 23 15.94 2.03 12.43
C PHE A 23 15.66 0.69 11.75
N PRO A 24 15.89 -0.45 12.43
CA PRO A 24 15.45 -1.73 11.92
C PRO A 24 13.92 -1.79 11.99
N ALA A 25 13.26 -1.82 10.83
CA ALA A 25 11.85 -2.19 10.75
C ALA A 25 11.67 -3.63 11.29
N ILE A 26 10.53 -3.89 11.95
CA ILE A 26 10.27 -5.18 12.61
C ILE A 26 9.92 -6.28 11.59
N LEU A 27 9.34 -5.89 10.45
CA LEU A 27 9.11 -6.73 9.27
C LEU A 27 10.05 -6.33 8.14
N PRO A 28 10.43 -7.26 7.25
CA PRO A 28 11.73 -7.18 6.61
C PRO A 28 11.79 -6.00 5.65
N MET A 29 12.58 -5.01 6.01
CA MET A 29 13.21 -4.11 5.06
C MET A 29 14.72 -4.07 5.29
N ASN A 30 15.30 -5.26 5.15
CA ASN A 30 16.70 -5.36 4.75
C ASN A 30 16.76 -6.19 3.46
N LEU A 31 16.47 -5.53 2.33
CA LEU A 31 16.47 -6.16 1.01
C LEU A 31 17.82 -6.79 0.65
N ARG A 32 18.92 -6.31 1.24
CA ARG A 32 20.27 -6.88 1.02
C ARG A 32 20.41 -8.31 1.55
N ASN A 33 19.54 -8.73 2.47
CA ASN A 33 19.52 -10.12 2.91
C ASN A 33 18.86 -11.04 1.87
N TYR A 34 18.11 -10.49 0.91
CA TYR A 34 17.34 -11.23 -0.08
C TYR A 34 17.92 -11.10 -1.49
N PHE A 35 18.46 -9.92 -1.81
CA PHE A 35 18.96 -9.58 -3.13
C PHE A 35 20.41 -9.12 -3.00
N ASP A 36 21.30 -9.94 -3.52
CA ASP A 36 22.68 -9.56 -3.75
C ASP A 36 22.76 -8.76 -5.06
N GLU A 37 23.29 -7.53 -5.00
CA GLU A 37 23.27 -6.60 -6.14
C GLU A 37 24.01 -7.14 -7.37
N GLU A 38 25.13 -7.86 -7.17
CA GLU A 38 25.91 -8.44 -8.27
C GLU A 38 25.15 -9.62 -8.90
N MET A 39 24.56 -10.47 -8.06
CA MET A 39 23.81 -11.65 -8.53
C MET A 39 22.48 -11.28 -9.19
N GLU A 40 21.85 -10.18 -8.80
CA GLU A 40 20.60 -9.72 -9.40
C GLU A 40 20.80 -8.75 -10.56
N ALA A 41 22.06 -8.47 -10.93
CA ALA A 41 22.36 -7.45 -11.92
C ALA A 41 21.95 -7.83 -13.34
N ASP A 42 22.12 -9.08 -13.73
CA ASP A 42 21.90 -9.50 -15.11
C ASP A 42 20.54 -10.19 -15.28
N TRP A 43 19.97 -10.05 -16.48
CA TRP A 43 18.76 -10.77 -16.85
C TRP A 43 19.02 -12.28 -16.86
N LYS A 44 18.30 -13.01 -16.01
CA LYS A 44 18.42 -14.48 -15.86
C LYS A 44 17.24 -15.28 -16.40
N GLY A 45 16.23 -14.58 -16.92
CA GLY A 45 15.00 -15.16 -17.45
C GLY A 45 13.75 -14.71 -16.69
N PRO A 46 12.57 -15.18 -17.14
CA PRO A 46 11.29 -14.71 -16.62
C PRO A 46 11.10 -15.04 -15.13
N PHE A 47 10.44 -14.14 -14.41
CA PHE A 47 10.08 -14.35 -13.02
C PHE A 47 8.74 -13.66 -12.69
N THR A 48 8.22 -13.91 -11.50
CA THR A 48 6.96 -13.31 -11.03
C THR A 48 7.20 -12.51 -9.76
N PHE A 49 6.53 -11.38 -9.63
CA PHE A 49 6.33 -10.68 -8.35
C PHE A 49 4.84 -10.41 -8.13
N ILE A 50 4.48 -10.10 -6.89
CA ILE A 50 3.11 -9.77 -6.50
C ILE A 50 3.02 -8.30 -6.13
N GLN A 51 1.99 -7.63 -6.63
CA GLN A 51 1.61 -6.29 -6.21
C GLN A 51 0.27 -6.34 -5.46
N MET A 52 0.28 -5.93 -4.20
CA MET A 52 -0.91 -5.59 -3.41
C MET A 52 -1.05 -4.08 -3.32
N ALA A 53 -2.22 -3.61 -2.95
CA ALA A 53 -2.48 -2.23 -2.58
C ALA A 53 -3.50 -2.18 -1.45
N ASP A 54 -3.38 -1.20 -0.57
CA ASP A 54 -4.42 -0.83 0.40
C ASP A 54 -4.98 -2.02 1.21
N PRO A 55 -4.15 -2.85 1.91
CA PRO A 55 -4.71 -3.77 2.90
C PRO A 55 -5.41 -3.01 4.03
N GLN A 56 -4.95 -1.79 4.31
CA GLN A 56 -5.59 -0.72 5.07
C GLN A 56 -6.40 -1.17 6.29
N PHE A 57 -5.70 -1.81 7.24
CA PHE A 57 -6.34 -2.37 8.44
C PHE A 57 -7.14 -1.28 9.16
N GLY A 58 -8.46 -1.46 9.25
CA GLY A 58 -9.40 -0.59 9.96
C GLY A 58 -10.33 0.21 9.03
N LEU A 59 -10.08 0.22 7.73
CA LEU A 59 -10.90 0.94 6.75
C LEU A 59 -12.34 0.40 6.68
N ILE A 60 -12.50 -0.92 6.58
CA ILE A 60 -13.80 -1.53 6.25
C ILE A 60 -14.82 -1.17 7.32
N GLU A 61 -14.51 -1.46 8.59
CA GLU A 61 -15.46 -1.20 9.67
C GLU A 61 -15.65 0.29 9.95
N LYS A 62 -14.59 1.10 9.85
CA LYS A 62 -14.62 2.53 10.16
C LYS A 62 -15.33 3.33 9.07
N PHE A 63 -14.98 3.10 7.82
CA PHE A 63 -15.40 3.95 6.70
C PHE A 63 -16.57 3.36 5.92
N ILE A 64 -16.50 2.07 5.58
CA ILE A 64 -17.53 1.41 4.75
C ILE A 64 -18.76 1.07 5.60
N LEU A 65 -18.56 0.37 6.72
CA LEU A 65 -19.65 -0.06 7.60
C LEU A 65 -20.04 0.96 8.67
N LYS A 66 -19.18 1.97 8.91
CA LYS A 66 -19.42 3.08 9.85
C LYS A 66 -19.76 2.62 11.27
N LYS A 67 -19.07 1.59 11.77
CA LYS A 67 -19.24 1.11 13.14
C LYS A 67 -18.68 2.14 14.14
N GLU A 68 -19.34 2.28 15.29
CA GLU A 68 -18.90 3.20 16.35
C GLU A 68 -17.55 2.80 16.96
N ILE A 69 -17.29 1.50 17.05
CA ILE A 69 -16.03 0.92 17.53
C ILE A 69 -15.53 -0.02 16.43
N PRO A 70 -14.74 0.49 15.46
CA PRO A 70 -14.28 -0.31 14.34
C PRO A 70 -13.11 -1.22 14.72
N HIS A 71 -13.14 -2.44 14.18
CA HIS A 71 -12.06 -3.43 14.17
C HIS A 71 -11.53 -3.65 12.75
N TRP A 72 -10.53 -4.53 12.59
CA TRP A 72 -9.89 -4.83 11.30
C TRP A 72 -9.75 -6.34 11.03
N ASP A 73 -10.63 -7.14 11.63
CA ASP A 73 -10.64 -8.61 11.48
C ASP A 73 -10.84 -9.03 10.01
N GLU A 74 -11.65 -8.28 9.25
CA GLU A 74 -11.93 -8.58 7.84
C GLU A 74 -10.70 -8.35 6.96
N GLU A 75 -10.02 -7.21 7.12
CA GLU A 75 -8.77 -6.91 6.43
C GLU A 75 -7.67 -7.93 6.78
N MET A 76 -7.58 -8.35 8.05
CA MET A 76 -6.66 -9.41 8.47
C MET A 76 -6.97 -10.75 7.80
N ALA A 77 -8.25 -11.12 7.69
CA ALA A 77 -8.68 -12.36 7.06
C ALA A 77 -8.40 -12.35 5.55
N LEU A 78 -8.72 -11.24 4.87
CA LEU A 78 -8.42 -11.03 3.45
C LEU A 78 -6.92 -11.10 3.18
N THR A 79 -6.12 -10.42 4.00
CA THR A 79 -4.66 -10.40 3.86
C THR A 79 -4.06 -11.78 4.13
N SER A 80 -4.52 -12.48 5.16
CA SER A 80 -4.10 -13.85 5.44
C SER A 80 -4.44 -14.81 4.29
N ALA A 81 -5.62 -14.67 3.68
CA ALA A 81 -6.02 -15.48 2.53
C ALA A 81 -5.15 -15.19 1.30
N ALA A 82 -4.82 -13.92 1.04
CA ALA A 82 -3.89 -13.53 -0.03
C ALA A 82 -2.50 -14.15 0.18
N ILE A 83 -1.94 -14.03 1.39
CA ILE A 83 -0.66 -14.64 1.76
C ILE A 83 -0.67 -16.15 1.55
N GLN A 84 -1.74 -16.84 1.97
CA GLN A 84 -1.87 -18.28 1.77
C GLN A 84 -1.89 -18.67 0.28
N CYS A 85 -2.50 -17.85 -0.59
CA CYS A 85 -2.46 -18.06 -2.03
C CYS A 85 -1.03 -17.89 -2.57
N ILE A 86 -0.34 -16.83 -2.13
CA ILE A 86 1.02 -16.50 -2.56
C ILE A 86 2.03 -17.58 -2.16
N ASN A 87 1.97 -18.07 -0.91
CA ASN A 87 2.85 -19.13 -0.42
C ASN A 87 2.72 -20.45 -1.20
N LYS A 88 1.55 -20.69 -1.83
CA LYS A 88 1.28 -21.87 -2.66
C LYS A 88 1.78 -21.75 -4.10
N MET A 89 2.15 -20.54 -4.56
CA MET A 89 2.59 -20.33 -5.94
C MET A 89 3.89 -21.09 -6.24
N ARG A 90 3.98 -21.66 -7.44
CA ARG A 90 5.18 -22.35 -7.96
C ARG A 90 5.42 -21.92 -9.41
N PRO A 91 6.60 -21.36 -9.76
CA PRO A 91 7.68 -20.94 -8.85
C PRO A 91 7.21 -19.88 -7.84
N LYS A 92 7.95 -19.75 -6.72
CA LYS A 92 7.67 -18.69 -5.73
C LYS A 92 7.86 -17.31 -6.38
N PRO A 93 7.00 -16.32 -6.07
CA PRO A 93 7.28 -14.93 -6.43
C PRO A 93 8.61 -14.48 -5.84
N ARG A 94 9.35 -13.64 -6.57
CA ARG A 94 10.63 -13.09 -6.12
C ARG A 94 10.46 -12.08 -4.99
N PHE A 95 9.30 -11.41 -4.91
CA PHE A 95 8.93 -10.51 -3.83
C PHE A 95 7.42 -10.21 -3.86
N VAL A 96 6.92 -9.65 -2.76
CA VAL A 96 5.62 -8.98 -2.66
C VAL A 96 5.87 -7.50 -2.41
N VAL A 97 5.16 -6.63 -3.13
CA VAL A 97 5.13 -5.19 -2.86
C VAL A 97 3.72 -4.76 -2.49
N ILE A 98 3.57 -3.91 -1.48
CA ILE A 98 2.32 -3.25 -1.11
C ILE A 98 2.43 -1.79 -1.52
N CYS A 99 1.60 -1.36 -2.47
CA CYS A 99 1.51 0.01 -2.97
C CYS A 99 0.74 0.93 -2.00
N GLY A 100 1.21 1.05 -0.76
CA GLY A 100 0.73 2.00 0.25
C GLY A 100 -0.52 1.60 1.01
N ASP A 101 -0.83 2.44 2.00
CA ASP A 101 -1.94 2.37 2.94
C ASP A 101 -2.01 1.01 3.63
N MET A 102 -0.94 0.70 4.37
CA MET A 102 -0.87 -0.50 5.18
C MET A 102 -1.93 -0.48 6.29
N LEU A 103 -2.12 0.68 6.94
CA LEU A 103 -2.98 0.87 8.10
C LEU A 103 -3.91 2.06 7.86
N ASP A 104 -5.16 2.01 8.36
CA ASP A 104 -6.08 3.15 8.24
C ASP A 104 -5.74 4.29 9.22
N ALA A 105 -5.32 3.98 10.44
CA ALA A 105 -5.08 4.99 11.47
C ALA A 105 -3.83 5.81 11.14
N HIS A 106 -3.94 7.14 11.09
CA HIS A 106 -2.83 8.03 10.77
C HIS A 106 -1.79 8.14 11.90
N PRO A 107 -0.51 8.33 11.57
CA PRO A 107 0.56 8.41 12.56
C PRO A 107 0.58 9.67 13.43
N ASN A 108 -0.13 10.74 13.04
CA ASN A 108 -0.04 12.05 13.71
C ASN A 108 -1.36 12.57 14.30
N LYS A 109 -2.46 11.80 14.25
CA LYS A 109 -3.72 12.16 14.88
C LYS A 109 -3.74 11.64 16.32
N PRO A 110 -3.82 12.50 17.36
CA PRO A 110 -3.68 12.09 18.75
C PRO A 110 -4.63 10.98 19.22
N ASP A 111 -5.85 10.97 18.70
CA ASP A 111 -6.89 9.98 18.95
C ASP A 111 -6.66 8.66 18.21
N GLU A 112 -5.84 8.64 17.15
CA GLU A 112 -5.54 7.45 16.35
C GLU A 112 -4.20 6.77 16.75
N ILE A 113 -3.35 7.40 17.57
CA ILE A 113 -2.01 6.86 17.93
C ILE A 113 -2.10 5.43 18.49
N LYS A 114 -3.01 5.19 19.44
CA LYS A 114 -3.15 3.89 20.09
C LYS A 114 -3.64 2.82 19.12
N VAL A 115 -4.67 3.13 18.33
CA VAL A 115 -5.22 2.18 17.36
C VAL A 115 -4.23 1.91 16.22
N ARG A 116 -3.41 2.89 15.82
CA ARG A 116 -2.34 2.65 14.84
C ARG A 116 -1.28 1.67 15.36
N GLU A 117 -0.90 1.78 16.63
CA GLU A 117 0.04 0.81 17.23
C GLU A 117 -0.55 -0.60 17.19
N GLU A 118 -1.83 -0.76 17.55
CA GLU A 118 -2.54 -2.05 17.52
C GLU A 118 -2.66 -2.60 16.09
N GLN A 119 -3.08 -1.77 15.13
CA GLN A 119 -3.12 -2.13 13.71
C GLN A 119 -1.75 -2.54 13.18
N TYR A 120 -0.68 -1.85 13.60
CA TYR A 120 0.68 -2.18 13.17
C TYR A 120 1.17 -3.51 13.76
N GLU A 121 0.87 -3.80 15.03
CA GLU A 121 1.19 -5.10 15.64
C GLU A 121 0.49 -6.25 14.90
N ASP A 122 -0.81 -6.11 14.61
CA ASP A 122 -1.56 -7.12 13.87
C ASP A 122 -1.14 -7.22 12.40
N PHE A 123 -0.80 -6.10 11.76
CA PHE A 123 -0.20 -6.10 10.42
C PHE A 123 1.10 -6.91 10.42
N VAL A 124 1.93 -6.71 11.46
CA VAL A 124 3.17 -7.48 11.62
C VAL A 124 2.87 -8.97 11.74
N ASP A 125 1.97 -9.36 12.62
CA ASP A 125 1.63 -10.76 12.87
C ASP A 125 1.02 -11.45 11.62
N VAL A 126 0.21 -10.74 10.84
CA VAL A 126 -0.35 -11.29 9.59
C VAL A 126 0.74 -11.49 8.54
N PHE A 127 1.59 -10.49 8.29
CA PHE A 127 2.61 -10.59 7.25
C PHE A 127 3.80 -11.50 7.62
N GLN A 128 4.01 -11.82 8.90
CA GLN A 128 4.95 -12.89 9.30
C GLN A 128 4.56 -14.28 8.76
N GLN A 129 3.32 -14.46 8.31
CA GLN A 129 2.87 -15.71 7.68
C GLN A 129 3.34 -15.84 6.22
N LEU A 130 3.83 -14.76 5.61
CA LEU A 130 4.43 -14.81 4.27
C LEU A 130 5.65 -15.72 4.31
N ASP A 131 5.80 -16.56 3.29
CA ASP A 131 6.92 -17.48 3.19
C ASP A 131 8.25 -16.69 3.33
N PRO A 132 9.15 -17.11 4.23
CA PRO A 132 10.34 -16.32 4.57
C PRO A 132 11.34 -16.18 3.43
N GLU A 133 11.19 -16.91 2.33
CA GLU A 133 11.99 -16.72 1.11
C GLU A 133 11.44 -15.58 0.21
N ILE A 134 10.25 -15.05 0.51
CA ILE A 134 9.58 -14.01 -0.27
C ILE A 134 9.69 -12.67 0.50
N PRO A 135 10.56 -11.75 0.09
CA PRO A 135 10.66 -10.44 0.73
C PRO A 135 9.39 -9.60 0.52
N LEU A 136 9.04 -8.85 1.56
CA LEU A 136 7.96 -7.87 1.55
C LEU A 136 8.53 -6.46 1.39
N ILE A 137 7.96 -5.68 0.47
CA ILE A 137 8.32 -4.29 0.22
C ILE A 137 7.11 -3.41 0.51
N CYS A 138 7.28 -2.40 1.36
CA CYS A 138 6.23 -1.42 1.65
C CYS A 138 6.51 -0.11 0.93
N VAL A 139 5.53 0.38 0.20
CA VAL A 139 5.51 1.70 -0.43
C VAL A 139 4.74 2.65 0.48
N CYS A 140 5.14 3.91 0.55
CA CYS A 140 4.47 4.88 1.40
C CYS A 140 3.12 5.33 0.82
N GLY A 141 2.03 5.11 1.55
CA GLY A 141 0.72 5.70 1.27
C GLY A 141 0.40 6.93 2.12
N ASN A 142 -0.73 7.60 1.84
CA ASN A 142 -1.11 8.81 2.56
C ASN A 142 -1.72 8.50 3.95
N HIS A 143 -2.28 7.32 4.21
CA HIS A 143 -2.59 6.91 5.58
C HIS A 143 -1.33 6.54 6.38
N ASP A 144 -0.23 6.18 5.69
CA ASP A 144 1.02 5.82 6.35
C ASP A 144 1.85 7.04 6.78
N ILE A 145 1.79 8.15 6.04
CA ILE A 145 2.57 9.39 6.31
C ILE A 145 1.71 10.65 6.47
N CYS A 146 0.39 10.54 6.35
CA CYS A 146 -0.62 11.61 6.30
C CYS A 146 -0.73 12.35 4.97
N ASP A 147 -1.95 12.82 4.66
CA ASP A 147 -2.27 13.66 3.50
C ASP A 147 -1.41 14.94 3.44
N GLU A 148 -1.10 15.48 4.61
CA GLU A 148 -0.10 16.54 4.79
C GLU A 148 1.05 16.00 5.64
N PRO A 149 2.12 15.50 5.00
CA PRO A 149 3.24 14.90 5.71
C PRO A 149 3.88 15.87 6.70
N THR A 150 4.30 15.33 7.85
CA THR A 150 5.06 16.06 8.86
C THR A 150 6.36 15.33 9.14
N PRO A 151 7.35 16.01 9.72
CA PRO A 151 8.53 15.32 10.21
C PRO A 151 8.25 14.14 11.15
N LEU A 152 7.22 14.27 12.00
CA LEU A 152 6.84 13.21 12.93
C LEU A 152 6.24 12.01 12.19
N SER A 153 5.32 12.25 11.25
CA SER A 153 4.75 11.16 10.46
C SER A 153 5.80 10.45 9.59
N TYR A 154 6.77 11.19 9.04
CA TYR A 154 7.94 10.60 8.38
C TYR A 154 8.76 9.68 9.31
N ILE A 155 9.08 10.13 10.53
CA ILE A 155 9.83 9.32 11.49
C ILE A 155 9.05 8.05 11.87
N ILE A 156 7.74 8.17 12.07
CA ILE A 156 6.87 7.03 12.40
C ILE A 156 6.81 6.04 11.23
N TYR A 157 6.57 6.53 10.00
CA TYR A 157 6.64 5.72 8.79
C TYR A 157 7.96 4.96 8.71
N LYS A 158 9.09 5.67 8.83
CA LYS A 158 10.41 5.06 8.70
C LYS A 158 10.69 4.00 9.75
N LYS A 159 10.17 4.18 10.97
CA LYS A 159 10.29 3.19 12.04
C LYS A 159 9.45 1.94 11.78
N GLN A 160 8.25 2.09 11.24
CA GLN A 160 7.30 0.99 11.01
C GLN A 160 7.61 0.23 9.71
N PHE A 161 7.91 0.98 8.66
CA PHE A 161 7.94 0.52 7.28
C PHE A 161 9.21 0.98 6.56
N GLY A 162 10.32 1.25 7.25
CA GLY A 162 11.65 1.55 6.67
C GLY A 162 11.73 2.71 5.66
N PRO A 163 12.68 2.70 4.71
CA PRO A 163 12.87 3.82 3.78
C PRO A 163 11.62 4.07 2.91
N ASP A 164 11.35 5.32 2.61
CA ASP A 164 10.18 5.80 1.84
C ASP A 164 10.48 6.06 0.36
N PHE A 165 11.75 6.14 -0.04
CA PHE A 165 12.19 6.04 -1.42
C PHE A 165 13.58 5.39 -1.51
N PHE A 166 13.75 4.49 -2.49
CA PHE A 166 14.97 3.72 -2.71
C PHE A 166 14.87 2.95 -4.04
N SER A 167 15.95 2.28 -4.45
CA SER A 167 15.93 1.34 -5.57
C SER A 167 16.58 0.01 -5.20
N PHE A 168 16.21 -1.05 -5.91
CA PHE A 168 16.79 -2.38 -5.77
C PHE A 168 16.76 -3.10 -7.13
N ARG A 169 17.53 -4.18 -7.26
CA ARG A 169 17.59 -5.00 -8.48
C ARG A 169 17.12 -6.42 -8.21
N VAL A 170 16.38 -6.98 -9.15
CA VAL A 170 15.94 -8.39 -9.15
C VAL A 170 15.93 -8.90 -10.59
N GLY A 171 16.71 -9.93 -10.88
CA GLY A 171 16.74 -10.63 -12.17
C GLY A 171 16.99 -9.71 -13.36
N GLY A 172 17.88 -8.73 -13.23
CA GLY A 172 18.19 -7.76 -14.28
C GLY A 172 17.19 -6.61 -14.43
N VAL A 173 16.18 -6.52 -13.56
CA VAL A 173 15.21 -5.41 -13.53
C VAL A 173 15.55 -4.46 -12.38
N LYS A 174 15.53 -3.16 -12.66
CA LYS A 174 15.66 -2.12 -11.64
C LYS A 174 14.26 -1.69 -11.18
N PHE A 175 14.01 -1.83 -9.89
CA PHE A 175 12.80 -1.39 -9.24
C PHE A 175 13.09 -0.15 -8.40
N VAL A 176 12.17 0.81 -8.42
CA VAL A 176 12.30 2.09 -7.74
C VAL A 176 11.04 2.32 -6.91
N VAL A 177 11.19 2.51 -5.61
CA VAL A 177 10.11 2.92 -4.71
C VAL A 177 10.20 4.42 -4.53
N VAL A 178 9.06 5.11 -4.65
CA VAL A 178 8.95 6.55 -4.38
C VAL A 178 7.81 6.85 -3.42
N ASN A 179 7.96 7.93 -2.66
CA ASN A 179 6.89 8.47 -1.84
C ASN A 179 6.07 9.48 -2.66
N SER A 180 4.89 9.06 -3.12
CA SER A 180 4.01 9.92 -3.94
C SER A 180 3.46 11.14 -3.19
N GLN A 181 3.47 11.14 -1.86
CA GLN A 181 3.05 12.30 -1.08
C GLN A 181 3.96 13.51 -1.28
N TYR A 182 5.21 13.29 -1.69
CA TYR A 182 6.12 14.38 -2.06
C TYR A 182 5.76 15.02 -3.41
N PHE A 183 4.97 14.36 -4.26
CA PHE A 183 4.43 14.94 -5.48
C PHE A 183 3.07 15.60 -5.24
N LYS A 184 2.25 15.02 -4.34
CA LYS A 184 0.92 15.51 -3.97
C LYS A 184 0.99 16.78 -3.11
N LYS A 185 1.88 16.81 -2.12
CA LYS A 185 2.09 17.95 -1.21
C LYS A 185 3.59 18.28 -1.05
N PRO A 186 4.28 18.69 -2.13
CA PRO A 186 5.73 18.92 -2.13
C PRO A 186 6.21 19.90 -1.05
N GLN A 187 5.35 20.86 -0.67
CA GLN A 187 5.61 21.91 0.32
C GLN A 187 5.66 21.41 1.77
N CYS A 188 5.12 20.24 2.08
CA CYS A 188 5.04 19.73 3.45
C CYS A 188 6.39 19.28 4.00
N LEU A 189 7.22 18.65 3.15
CA LEU A 189 8.58 18.19 3.49
C LEU A 189 9.58 18.56 2.38
N PRO A 190 9.84 19.87 2.13
CA PRO A 190 10.52 20.34 0.93
C PRO A 190 11.92 19.76 0.72
N LYS A 191 12.70 19.60 1.80
CA LYS A 191 14.05 18.98 1.73
C LYS A 191 13.99 17.50 1.32
N ARG A 192 12.92 16.78 1.67
CA ARG A 192 12.73 15.36 1.29
C ARG A 192 12.23 15.27 -0.15
N THR A 193 11.30 16.14 -0.52
CA THR A 193 10.84 16.31 -1.89
C THR A 193 12.01 16.56 -2.84
N GLU A 194 12.88 17.54 -2.55
CA GLU A 194 14.05 17.85 -3.36
C GLU A 194 14.99 16.65 -3.51
N LYS A 195 15.27 15.93 -2.41
CA LYS A 195 16.09 14.72 -2.44
C LYS A 195 15.50 13.61 -3.33
N GLN A 196 14.19 13.37 -3.25
CA GLN A 196 13.54 12.37 -4.10
C GLN A 196 13.55 12.77 -5.57
N LEU A 197 13.34 14.06 -5.87
CA LEU A 197 13.44 14.57 -7.25
C LEU A 197 14.84 14.41 -7.82
N GLU A 198 15.87 14.68 -7.02
CA GLU A 198 17.25 14.47 -7.46
C GLU A 198 17.58 12.98 -7.63
N PHE A 199 17.09 12.14 -6.71
CA PHE A 199 17.18 10.69 -6.86
C PHE A 199 16.55 10.22 -8.18
N LEU A 200 15.34 10.69 -8.51
CA LEU A 200 14.62 10.35 -9.74
C LEU A 200 15.37 10.70 -11.02
N LYS A 201 16.13 11.81 -11.05
CA LYS A 201 16.93 12.19 -12.23
C LYS A 201 18.12 11.25 -12.48
N ASN A 202 18.45 10.40 -11.51
CA ASN A 202 19.62 9.53 -11.53
C ASN A 202 19.22 8.03 -11.48
N ILE A 203 17.96 7.68 -11.72
CA ILE A 203 17.52 6.27 -11.72
C ILE A 203 17.82 5.55 -13.03
N HIS A 204 18.12 6.26 -14.11
CA HIS A 204 18.44 5.66 -15.39
C HIS A 204 19.50 4.56 -15.24
N ASP A 205 19.29 3.44 -15.93
CA ASP A 205 20.15 2.27 -15.88
C ASP A 205 20.08 1.55 -17.22
N THR A 206 21.08 1.77 -18.06
CA THR A 206 21.18 1.16 -19.39
C THR A 206 21.42 -0.35 -19.37
N THR A 207 21.80 -0.90 -18.21
CA THR A 207 22.02 -2.34 -18.03
C THR A 207 20.76 -3.06 -17.53
N ALA A 208 19.75 -2.32 -17.08
CA ALA A 208 18.50 -2.91 -16.61
C ALA A 208 17.62 -3.29 -17.81
N GLN A 209 17.10 -4.51 -17.79
CA GLN A 209 16.15 -5.00 -18.78
C GLN A 209 14.88 -4.15 -18.78
N HIS A 210 14.37 -3.85 -17.58
CA HIS A 210 13.24 -2.95 -17.35
C HIS A 210 13.55 -2.03 -16.19
N LEU A 211 12.91 -0.86 -16.20
CA LEU A 211 12.87 0.04 -15.07
C LEU A 211 11.42 0.23 -14.64
N VAL A 212 11.14 -0.13 -13.38
CA VAL A 212 9.77 -0.19 -12.82
C VAL A 212 9.70 0.70 -11.59
N VAL A 213 8.64 1.50 -11.48
CA VAL A 213 8.38 2.37 -10.33
C VAL A 213 7.19 1.82 -9.53
N PHE A 214 7.32 1.86 -8.21
CA PHE A 214 6.23 1.63 -7.26
C PHE A 214 5.93 2.92 -6.52
N GLN A 215 4.67 3.32 -6.51
CA GLN A 215 4.16 4.44 -5.72
C GLN A 215 2.76 4.10 -5.21
N HIS A 216 2.18 4.96 -4.38
CA HIS A 216 0.83 4.74 -3.87
C HIS A 216 -0.20 5.55 -4.67
N ILE A 217 -0.15 6.89 -4.60
CA ILE A 217 -1.08 7.78 -5.31
C ILE A 217 -0.74 7.78 -6.80
N PRO A 218 -1.67 7.43 -7.70
CA PRO A 218 -1.39 7.43 -9.13
C PRO A 218 -1.23 8.84 -9.68
N PHE A 219 -0.46 8.99 -10.77
CA PHE A 219 -0.43 10.24 -11.51
C PHE A 219 -1.78 10.55 -12.12
N PHE A 220 -2.48 9.53 -12.64
CA PHE A 220 -3.82 9.64 -13.19
C PHE A 220 -4.66 8.38 -12.92
N VAL A 221 -5.98 8.48 -12.89
CA VAL A 221 -6.86 7.32 -12.66
C VAL A 221 -7.25 6.66 -13.98
N ASP A 222 -7.64 7.45 -14.98
CA ASP A 222 -8.09 6.95 -16.28
C ASP A 222 -7.14 7.39 -17.39
N HIS A 223 -6.85 8.70 -17.47
CA HIS A 223 -5.96 9.21 -18.51
C HIS A 223 -5.11 10.42 -18.07
N PRO A 224 -3.91 10.63 -18.64
CA PRO A 224 -2.99 11.67 -18.19
C PRO A 224 -3.54 13.10 -18.20
N ASN A 225 -4.45 13.39 -19.15
CA ASN A 225 -5.04 14.72 -19.35
C ASN A 225 -6.30 14.99 -18.51
N GLU A 226 -6.66 14.13 -17.56
CA GLU A 226 -7.86 14.34 -16.73
C GLU A 226 -7.71 15.66 -15.95
N GLU A 227 -8.73 16.51 -16.06
CA GLU A 227 -8.68 17.89 -15.56
C GLU A 227 -8.97 17.98 -14.05
N GLU A 228 -9.49 16.91 -13.45
CA GLU A 228 -9.96 16.93 -12.08
C GLU A 228 -8.79 16.93 -11.09
N VAL A 229 -8.65 18.05 -10.38
CA VAL A 229 -7.92 18.10 -9.10
C VAL A 229 -8.71 17.28 -8.11
N SER A 230 -8.33 16.01 -7.95
CA SER A 230 -9.03 15.09 -7.06
C SER A 230 -8.11 14.64 -5.94
N TYR A 231 -8.72 14.06 -4.91
CA TYR A 231 -7.99 13.32 -3.88
C TYR A 231 -7.26 12.10 -4.46
N LEU A 232 -7.73 11.57 -5.59
CA LEU A 232 -7.39 10.25 -6.13
C LEU A 232 -6.11 10.23 -6.99
N ASN A 233 -5.57 11.39 -7.36
CA ASN A 233 -4.45 11.51 -8.31
C ASN A 233 -3.53 12.70 -7.99
N ILE A 234 -2.30 12.70 -8.50
CA ILE A 234 -1.36 13.83 -8.37
C ILE A 234 -1.85 15.03 -9.18
N GLU A 235 -1.72 16.27 -8.72
CA GLU A 235 -2.19 17.46 -9.45
C GLU A 235 -1.58 17.58 -10.86
N LYS A 236 -2.33 18.14 -11.81
CA LYS A 236 -1.97 18.16 -13.25
C LYS A 236 -0.61 18.80 -13.51
N GLU A 237 -0.33 19.94 -12.90
CA GLU A 237 0.92 20.68 -13.06
C GLU A 237 2.12 19.86 -12.57
N ASN A 238 1.96 19.16 -11.44
CA ASN A 238 3.03 18.34 -10.87
C ASN A 238 3.18 17.02 -11.63
N ARG A 239 2.08 16.35 -12.00
CA ARG A 239 2.14 15.02 -12.60
C ARG A 239 2.91 15.01 -13.91
N PHE A 240 2.70 15.97 -14.81
CA PHE A 240 3.38 15.97 -16.11
C PHE A 240 4.89 16.18 -15.97
N GLN A 241 5.31 17.07 -15.07
CA GLN A 241 6.73 17.29 -14.80
C GLN A 241 7.43 16.02 -14.33
N ILE A 242 6.81 15.28 -13.40
CA ILE A 242 7.39 14.04 -12.87
C ILE A 242 7.31 12.91 -13.89
N MET A 243 6.17 12.74 -14.57
CA MET A 243 6.03 11.72 -15.61
C MET A 243 7.01 11.93 -16.76
N ASP A 244 7.33 13.17 -17.13
CA ASP A 244 8.35 13.47 -18.13
C ASP A 244 9.76 13.10 -17.68
N ILE A 245 10.10 13.34 -16.41
CA ILE A 245 11.36 12.86 -15.83
C ILE A 245 11.40 11.33 -15.92
N LEU A 246 10.35 10.63 -15.48
CA LEU A 246 10.28 9.18 -15.49
C LEU A 246 10.39 8.56 -16.90
N ASP A 247 9.71 9.15 -17.89
CA ASP A 247 9.82 8.75 -19.30
C ASP A 247 11.27 8.93 -19.82
N GLN A 248 11.91 10.06 -19.53
CA GLN A 248 13.31 10.32 -19.91
C GLN A 248 14.30 9.33 -19.27
N GLN A 249 14.01 8.86 -18.06
CA GLN A 249 14.85 7.86 -17.37
C GLN A 249 14.63 6.45 -17.91
N GLY A 250 13.64 6.23 -18.79
CA GLY A 250 13.36 4.94 -19.41
C GLY A 250 12.46 4.03 -18.56
N VAL A 251 11.65 4.60 -17.65
CA VAL A 251 10.61 3.84 -16.94
C VAL A 251 9.70 3.14 -17.94
N LYS A 252 9.30 1.89 -17.65
CA LYS A 252 8.38 1.09 -18.46
C LYS A 252 7.04 0.85 -17.78
N TYR A 253 7.06 0.71 -16.46
CA TYR A 253 5.86 0.43 -15.67
C TYR A 253 5.86 1.25 -14.39
N ILE A 254 4.69 1.75 -14.00
CA ILE A 254 4.43 2.37 -12.71
C ILE A 254 3.25 1.65 -12.07
N PHE A 255 3.44 1.07 -10.89
CA PHE A 255 2.40 0.35 -10.17
C PHE A 255 1.95 1.16 -8.94
N CYS A 256 0.63 1.36 -8.84
CA CYS A 256 -0.03 2.25 -7.87
C CYS A 256 -1.17 1.55 -7.10
N GLY A 257 -1.62 2.18 -6.00
CA GLY A 257 -2.79 1.82 -5.19
C GLY A 257 -3.78 3.00 -5.10
N HIS A 258 -4.27 3.32 -3.90
CA HIS A 258 -5.02 4.53 -3.52
C HIS A 258 -6.43 4.68 -4.08
N TYR A 259 -6.70 4.20 -5.30
CA TYR A 259 -8.01 4.37 -5.94
C TYR A 259 -9.05 3.35 -5.47
N HIS A 260 -8.62 2.25 -4.83
CA HIS A 260 -9.46 1.11 -4.43
C HIS A 260 -10.26 0.47 -5.58
N ARG A 261 -9.90 0.77 -6.82
CA ARG A 261 -10.42 0.17 -8.05
C ARG A 261 -9.27 -0.07 -9.01
N ASN A 262 -9.45 -0.99 -9.95
CA ASN A 262 -8.49 -1.13 -11.04
C ASN A 262 -8.61 0.06 -11.99
N GLY A 263 -7.48 0.51 -12.52
CA GLY A 263 -7.41 1.64 -13.43
C GLY A 263 -6.01 1.84 -13.99
N GLY A 264 -5.74 3.05 -14.46
CA GLY A 264 -4.50 3.42 -15.11
C GLY A 264 -4.57 3.40 -16.62
N GLY A 265 -3.42 3.50 -17.27
CA GLY A 265 -3.31 3.72 -18.70
C GLY A 265 -1.89 4.06 -19.13
N ARG A 266 -1.72 4.54 -20.36
CA ARG A 266 -0.39 4.82 -20.93
C ARG A 266 -0.06 6.31 -20.93
N TYR A 267 1.19 6.61 -20.62
CA TYR A 267 1.80 7.90 -20.90
C TYR A 267 3.12 7.67 -21.63
N LYS A 268 3.20 8.18 -22.87
CA LYS A 268 4.37 8.00 -23.75
C LYS A 268 4.84 6.54 -23.78
N ASN A 269 6.03 6.26 -23.25
CA ASN A 269 6.68 4.95 -23.34
C ASN A 269 6.40 4.01 -22.15
N PHE A 270 5.66 4.45 -21.14
CA PHE A 270 5.33 3.63 -19.97
C PHE A 270 3.83 3.42 -19.78
N GLU A 271 3.53 2.38 -19.01
CA GLU A 271 2.19 2.05 -18.52
C GLU A 271 2.12 2.33 -17.02
N GLN A 272 1.08 3.03 -16.59
CA GLN A 272 0.73 3.15 -15.18
C GLN A 272 -0.44 2.22 -14.89
N VAL A 273 -0.32 1.42 -13.84
CA VAL A 273 -1.27 0.39 -13.43
C VAL A 273 -1.76 0.72 -12.03
N VAL A 274 -3.06 0.97 -11.88
CA VAL A 274 -3.69 1.17 -10.58
C VAL A 274 -4.34 -0.14 -10.16
N THR A 275 -3.98 -0.64 -8.99
CA THR A 275 -4.47 -1.92 -8.45
C THR A 275 -5.53 -1.66 -7.41
N SER A 276 -6.68 -2.33 -7.54
CA SER A 276 -7.75 -2.26 -6.53
C SER A 276 -7.26 -2.81 -5.19
N ALA A 277 -7.92 -2.37 -4.12
CA ALA A 277 -7.52 -2.63 -2.76
C ALA A 277 -7.64 -4.11 -2.36
N LEU A 278 -6.78 -4.52 -1.44
CA LEU A 278 -6.97 -5.78 -0.72
C LEU A 278 -8.00 -5.60 0.40
N GLY A 279 -7.93 -4.50 1.15
CA GLY A 279 -8.89 -4.08 2.16
C GLY A 279 -9.87 -3.04 1.61
N GLY A 280 -11.15 -3.41 1.49
CA GLY A 280 -12.21 -2.47 1.12
C GLY A 280 -12.13 -1.88 -0.30
N PRO A 281 -12.27 -2.68 -1.38
CA PRO A 281 -12.49 -2.15 -2.73
C PRO A 281 -13.72 -1.25 -2.82
N PHE A 282 -13.67 -0.25 -3.70
CA PHE A 282 -14.81 0.67 -3.95
C PHE A 282 -15.48 0.46 -5.32
N GLY A 283 -15.02 -0.52 -6.10
CA GLY A 283 -15.53 -0.83 -7.44
C GLY A 283 -16.20 -2.20 -7.51
N ASP A 284 -16.44 -2.66 -8.74
CA ASP A 284 -17.06 -3.97 -8.99
C ASP A 284 -16.08 -5.13 -8.75
N ASP A 285 -14.77 -4.86 -8.83
CA ASP A 285 -13.74 -5.84 -8.51
C ASP A 285 -13.73 -6.13 -6.99
N PRO A 286 -13.76 -7.42 -6.57
CA PRO A 286 -13.66 -7.78 -5.17
C PRO A 286 -12.22 -7.63 -4.67
N SER A 287 -12.00 -7.75 -3.37
CA SER A 287 -10.68 -7.72 -2.74
C SER A 287 -9.71 -8.68 -3.43
N GLY A 288 -8.48 -8.23 -3.65
CA GLY A 288 -7.56 -8.97 -4.51
C GLY A 288 -6.15 -8.40 -4.55
N PHE A 289 -5.32 -9.01 -5.38
CA PHE A 289 -3.96 -8.57 -5.65
C PHE A 289 -3.59 -8.83 -7.11
N ARG A 290 -2.52 -8.21 -7.59
CA ARG A 290 -2.04 -8.36 -8.96
C ARG A 290 -0.83 -9.29 -9.01
N ILE A 291 -0.88 -10.27 -9.91
CA ILE A 291 0.28 -11.08 -10.28
C ILE A 291 0.97 -10.41 -11.46
N CYS A 292 2.27 -10.17 -11.35
CA CYS A 292 3.09 -9.53 -12.38
C CYS A 292 4.17 -10.51 -12.87
N HIS A 293 4.02 -10.98 -14.10
CA HIS A 293 4.96 -11.87 -14.77
C HIS A 293 5.92 -11.07 -15.66
N VAL A 294 7.18 -11.00 -15.23
CA VAL A 294 8.27 -10.28 -15.90
C VAL A 294 8.88 -11.19 -16.96
N THR A 295 9.00 -10.67 -18.18
CA THR A 295 9.66 -11.31 -19.31
C THR A 295 10.71 -10.36 -19.90
N GLU A 296 11.52 -10.83 -20.85
CA GLU A 296 12.50 -9.98 -21.53
C GLU A 296 11.82 -8.80 -22.24
N HIS A 297 10.60 -8.99 -22.77
CA HIS A 297 9.92 -8.00 -23.61
C HIS A 297 8.94 -7.10 -22.86
N GLY A 298 8.66 -7.38 -21.58
CA GLY A 298 7.74 -6.58 -20.78
C GLY A 298 7.18 -7.35 -19.59
N ILE A 299 6.22 -6.71 -18.92
CA ILE A 299 5.55 -7.25 -17.73
C ILE A 299 4.08 -7.48 -18.08
N PHE A 300 3.66 -8.75 -18.01
CA PHE A 300 2.26 -9.13 -18.12
C PHE A 300 1.67 -9.18 -16.73
N HIS A 301 0.50 -8.57 -16.52
CA HIS A 301 -0.09 -8.53 -15.20
C HIS A 301 -1.59 -8.78 -15.20
N GLN A 302 -2.07 -9.42 -14.13
CA GLN A 302 -3.48 -9.76 -13.97
C GLN A 302 -3.92 -9.55 -12.53
N TYR A 303 -5.07 -8.90 -12.35
CA TYR A 303 -5.71 -8.78 -11.04
C TYR A 303 -6.42 -10.11 -10.70
N ILE A 304 -6.18 -10.61 -9.50
CA ILE A 304 -6.68 -11.89 -9.01
C ILE A 304 -7.52 -11.62 -7.76
N PRO A 305 -8.81 -12.01 -7.76
CA PRO A 305 -9.65 -11.88 -6.58
C PRO A 305 -9.21 -12.85 -5.49
N VAL A 306 -9.25 -12.39 -4.24
CA VAL A 306 -9.04 -13.19 -3.05
C VAL A 306 -10.39 -13.74 -2.58
N ILE A 307 -10.48 -15.06 -2.48
CA ILE A 307 -11.67 -15.74 -1.98
C ILE A 307 -11.37 -16.17 -0.54
N VAL A 308 -12.10 -15.59 0.41
CA VAL A 308 -12.04 -16.02 1.82
C VAL A 308 -12.97 -17.21 2.00
N THR A 309 -12.40 -18.42 2.06
CA THR A 309 -13.16 -19.60 2.48
C THR A 309 -13.28 -19.58 4.00
N THR A 310 -14.51 -19.67 4.51
CA THR A 310 -14.85 -19.59 5.94
C THR A 310 -14.22 -20.67 6.83
N GLU A 311 -13.47 -21.62 6.27
CA GLU A 311 -12.96 -22.78 7.01
C GLU A 311 -11.76 -22.48 7.92
N LYS A 312 -11.02 -21.38 7.75
CA LYS A 312 -9.78 -21.13 8.52
C LYS A 312 -9.42 -19.65 8.70
N ILE A 313 -10.28 -18.84 9.31
CA ILE A 313 -9.75 -17.70 10.07
C ILE A 313 -9.15 -18.32 11.34
N PRO A 314 -7.83 -18.26 11.58
CA PRO A 314 -7.26 -18.80 12.80
C PRO A 314 -7.91 -18.09 13.98
N LYS A 315 -8.69 -18.83 14.80
CA LYS A 315 -9.23 -18.34 16.09
C LYS A 315 -8.16 -17.78 17.04
N ALA A 316 -6.88 -17.93 16.70
CA ALA A 316 -5.76 -17.36 17.43
C ALA A 316 -5.60 -15.83 17.27
N LEU A 317 -6.30 -15.19 16.32
CA LEU A 317 -6.25 -13.74 16.08
C LEU A 317 -7.43 -12.97 16.67
N SER A 318 -8.45 -13.64 17.23
CA SER A 318 -9.50 -12.93 17.98
C SER A 318 -8.87 -12.24 19.19
N HIS A 319 -9.16 -10.94 19.37
CA HIS A 319 -8.62 -9.98 20.37
C HIS A 319 -8.63 -10.38 21.87
N ASN A 320 -8.72 -11.65 22.23
CA ASN A 320 -8.68 -12.15 23.60
C ASN A 320 -7.27 -12.41 24.17
N LYS A 321 -6.18 -11.96 23.52
CA LYS A 321 -4.85 -11.99 24.14
C LYS A 321 -4.47 -10.63 24.73
N LEU A 322 -4.88 -10.50 25.99
CA LEU A 322 -4.14 -9.90 27.11
C LEU A 322 -2.93 -9.04 26.75
N HIS A 323 -3.09 -7.76 27.05
CA HIS A 323 -2.04 -6.76 27.32
C HIS A 323 -0.71 -7.33 27.80
N GLY A 324 0.35 -7.13 27.01
CA GLY A 324 1.73 -7.20 27.50
C GLY A 324 2.77 -7.53 26.45
N SER A 325 3.10 -6.59 25.54
CA SER A 325 4.32 -6.68 24.72
C SER A 325 5.41 -5.74 25.26
N SER A 326 6.66 -6.23 25.32
CA SER A 326 7.84 -5.50 25.82
C SER A 326 8.27 -4.32 24.93
N SER A 327 7.75 -4.27 23.70
CA SER A 327 7.88 -3.17 22.75
C SER A 327 7.22 -1.87 23.25
N ARG A 328 6.13 -2.01 24.03
CA ARG A 328 5.41 -0.90 24.69
C ARG A 328 6.28 -0.14 25.68
N GLN A 329 7.14 -0.84 26.42
CA GLN A 329 8.04 -0.20 27.39
C GLN A 329 9.19 0.57 26.73
N HIS A 330 9.72 0.08 25.61
CA HIS A 330 10.79 0.76 24.89
C HIS A 330 10.31 2.02 24.17
N PHE A 331 9.10 1.99 23.59
CA PHE A 331 8.54 3.15 22.89
C PHE A 331 7.99 4.22 23.85
N ILE A 332 7.30 3.82 24.93
CA ILE A 332 6.90 4.78 25.99
C ILE A 332 8.15 5.41 26.63
N LYS A 333 9.23 4.65 26.83
CA LYS A 333 10.51 5.21 27.32
C LYS A 333 11.14 6.19 26.34
N PHE A 334 11.05 5.95 25.02
CA PHE A 334 11.49 6.89 23.99
C PHE A 334 10.64 8.17 23.94
N LEU A 335 9.30 8.05 23.99
CA LEU A 335 8.40 9.21 24.05
C LEU A 335 8.62 10.03 25.34
N ASN A 336 8.85 9.37 26.47
CA ASN A 336 9.16 10.03 27.74
C ASN A 336 10.54 10.71 27.76
N THR A 337 11.49 10.30 26.90
CA THR A 337 12.76 11.04 26.71
C THR A 337 12.63 12.29 25.84
N LEU A 338 11.51 12.44 25.13
CA LEU A 338 11.22 13.60 24.26
C LEU A 338 10.34 14.65 24.95
N THR A 339 9.88 14.40 26.17
CA THR A 339 9.10 15.34 26.99
C THR A 339 9.97 15.97 28.09
N PRO A 340 10.05 17.31 28.22
CA PRO A 340 10.64 17.92 29.40
C PRO A 340 9.77 17.62 30.62
N ASN A 341 10.38 17.07 31.68
CA ASN A 341 9.73 16.78 32.96
C ASN A 341 8.98 18.00 33.49
N GLY A 342 7.67 17.83 33.73
CA GLY A 342 6.80 18.78 34.42
C GLY A 342 5.87 18.01 35.36
N GLU A 343 6.34 17.87 36.60
CA GLU A 343 5.63 17.75 37.88
C GLU A 343 4.29 17.00 38.02
N ARG A 344 4.31 16.01 38.92
CA ARG A 344 3.15 15.40 39.58
C ARG A 344 2.56 16.32 40.66
N SER A 345 1.23 16.39 40.72
CA SER A 345 0.34 16.35 41.90
C SER A 345 -1.08 16.74 41.45
N GLY A 346 -2.21 16.28 41.96
CA GLY A 346 -2.56 15.41 43.08
C GLY A 346 -4.06 15.03 42.97
N SER A 347 -4.48 14.12 43.83
CA SER A 347 -5.81 13.50 43.93
C SER A 347 -6.96 14.43 44.31
N ALA A 348 -8.19 14.14 43.85
CA ALA A 348 -9.42 14.27 44.64
C ALA A 348 -10.58 13.44 44.04
N LYS A 349 -11.43 12.91 44.93
CA LYS A 349 -12.60 12.04 44.71
C LYS A 349 -13.92 12.84 44.60
N SER A 350 -14.97 12.11 44.18
CA SER A 350 -16.43 12.31 44.36
C SER A 350 -17.07 13.44 43.54
N ASP A 351 -18.32 13.38 43.03
CA ASP A 351 -19.54 12.75 43.52
C ASP A 351 -20.56 12.40 42.40
N THR A 352 -21.40 11.44 42.76
CA THR A 352 -22.67 10.99 42.17
C THR A 352 -23.72 12.09 42.02
N VAL A 353 -24.44 12.15 40.88
CA VAL A 353 -25.88 12.56 40.82
C VAL A 353 -26.61 11.77 39.73
N LYS A 354 -27.74 11.15 40.12
CA LYS A 354 -28.78 10.55 39.27
C LYS A 354 -29.86 11.56 38.89
N ARG A 355 -30.45 11.41 37.70
CA ARG A 355 -31.88 11.51 37.30
C ARG A 355 -31.96 11.97 35.84
N SER A 356 -32.94 11.64 34.99
CA SER A 356 -33.96 10.59 34.82
C SER A 356 -34.83 11.07 33.64
N THR A 357 -35.45 10.13 32.90
CA THR A 357 -36.62 10.29 31.97
C THR A 357 -36.38 11.14 30.72
N GLY A 358 -36.82 10.81 29.50
CA GLY A 358 -37.75 9.82 28.94
C GLY A 358 -38.12 10.32 27.52
N GLY A 359 -38.60 9.45 26.63
CA GLY A 359 -39.15 9.87 25.32
C GLY A 359 -38.97 8.84 24.22
N GLU A 360 -40.06 8.14 23.91
CA GLU A 360 -40.26 7.17 22.82
C GLU A 360 -40.49 7.84 21.46
N GLU A 361 -40.23 7.01 20.44
CA GLU A 361 -40.79 6.92 19.08
C GLU A 361 -40.97 8.16 18.20
N ASP A 362 -40.37 8.11 17.00
CA ASP A 362 -41.18 8.07 15.77
C ASP A 362 -40.42 7.39 14.62
N LYS A 363 -41.08 6.38 14.03
CA LYS A 363 -40.65 5.64 12.84
C LYS A 363 -41.48 6.12 11.66
N GLU A 364 -40.84 6.66 10.63
CA GLU A 364 -41.45 6.80 9.30
C GLU A 364 -40.84 5.80 8.31
N ASN A 365 -41.73 5.00 7.73
CA ASN A 365 -41.47 4.02 6.67
C ASN A 365 -41.20 4.74 5.35
N LEU A 366 -40.09 4.38 4.68
CA LEU A 366 -39.87 4.66 3.25
C LEU A 366 -39.83 3.34 2.49
N ASP A 367 -40.74 3.23 1.53
CA ASP A 367 -40.97 2.14 0.58
C ASP A 367 -39.77 1.96 -0.37
N THR A 368 -39.19 0.76 -0.41
CA THR A 368 -38.01 0.39 -1.22
C THR A 368 -38.33 -0.61 -2.33
N SER A 369 -39.55 -0.60 -2.87
CA SER A 369 -39.99 -1.57 -3.88
C SER A 369 -39.84 -1.10 -5.34
N VAL A 370 -38.67 -0.63 -5.78
CA VAL A 370 -38.32 -0.58 -7.22
C VAL A 370 -36.81 -0.79 -7.40
N PHE A 371 -36.42 -1.62 -8.37
CA PHE A 371 -35.07 -2.12 -8.74
C PHE A 371 -34.69 -3.50 -8.19
N GLN A 372 -35.18 -4.55 -8.87
CA GLN A 372 -34.46 -5.83 -8.89
C GLN A 372 -33.47 -5.84 -10.08
N PRO A 373 -32.17 -6.11 -9.87
CA PRO A 373 -31.24 -6.36 -10.96
C PRO A 373 -31.52 -7.72 -11.62
N PRO A 374 -31.19 -7.91 -12.93
CA PRO A 374 -31.36 -9.19 -13.60
C PRO A 374 -30.45 -10.25 -12.95
N PRO A 375 -30.83 -11.55 -13.01
CA PRO A 375 -30.01 -12.62 -12.45
C PRO A 375 -28.65 -12.69 -13.16
N PRO A 376 -27.58 -13.08 -12.43
CA PRO A 376 -26.25 -13.22 -13.02
C PRO A 376 -26.26 -14.31 -14.11
N PRO A 377 -25.44 -14.18 -15.17
CA PRO A 377 -25.28 -15.25 -16.15
C PRO A 377 -24.65 -16.47 -15.46
N GLU A 378 -25.12 -17.67 -15.84
CA GLU A 378 -24.61 -18.92 -15.29
C GLU A 378 -23.09 -19.08 -15.50
N PRO A 379 -22.36 -19.70 -14.56
CA PRO A 379 -20.92 -19.89 -14.68
C PRO A 379 -20.58 -20.76 -15.90
N TYR A 380 -19.60 -20.31 -16.68
CA TYR A 380 -19.08 -21.02 -17.85
C TYR A 380 -18.74 -22.48 -17.51
N THR A 381 -19.23 -23.39 -18.33
CA THR A 381 -18.96 -24.82 -18.17
C THR A 381 -17.54 -25.15 -18.64
N LEU A 382 -16.99 -26.27 -18.19
CA LEU A 382 -15.71 -26.81 -18.67
C LEU A 382 -15.66 -26.98 -20.21
N GLN A 383 -16.83 -27.09 -20.86
CA GLN A 383 -16.97 -27.14 -22.31
C GLN A 383 -16.66 -25.78 -22.99
N ASP A 384 -16.98 -24.66 -22.33
CA ASP A 384 -16.78 -23.31 -22.85
C ASP A 384 -15.29 -22.91 -22.82
N LEU A 385 -14.57 -23.35 -21.78
CA LEU A 385 -13.12 -23.16 -21.65
C LEU A 385 -12.32 -23.99 -22.68
N LEU A 386 -12.84 -25.15 -23.09
CA LEU A 386 -12.23 -25.98 -24.14
C LEU A 386 -12.42 -25.38 -25.54
N THR A 387 -13.55 -24.72 -25.78
CA THR A 387 -13.83 -24.02 -27.05
C THR A 387 -12.90 -22.80 -27.24
N PHE A 388 -12.53 -22.12 -26.15
CA PHE A 388 -11.57 -21.01 -26.18
C PHE A 388 -10.13 -21.46 -26.51
N ARG A 389 -9.72 -22.66 -26.06
CA ARG A 389 -8.41 -23.26 -26.46
C ARG A 389 -8.36 -23.67 -27.92
N LEU A 390 -9.48 -24.13 -28.50
CA LEU A 390 -9.57 -24.45 -29.93
C LEU A 390 -9.44 -23.19 -30.81
N PHE A 391 -9.98 -22.05 -30.38
CA PHE A 391 -9.86 -20.78 -31.09
C PHE A 391 -8.40 -20.23 -31.09
N GLN A 392 -7.67 -20.36 -29.98
CA GLN A 392 -6.24 -19.98 -29.92
C GLN A 392 -5.34 -20.88 -30.78
N THR A 393 -5.74 -22.14 -30.99
CA THR A 393 -5.00 -23.08 -31.84
C THR A 393 -5.25 -22.79 -33.33
N PHE A 394 -6.45 -22.34 -33.70
CA PHE A 394 -6.78 -21.91 -35.08
C PHE A 394 -6.10 -20.59 -35.47
N SER A 395 -5.98 -19.62 -34.56
CA SER A 395 -5.29 -18.35 -34.84
C SER A 395 -3.77 -18.49 -35.01
N ARG A 396 -3.16 -19.57 -34.53
CA ARG A 396 -1.73 -19.89 -34.76
C ARG A 396 -1.45 -20.61 -36.08
N ALA A 397 -2.48 -21.08 -36.80
CA ALA A 397 -2.32 -21.75 -38.09
C ALA A 397 -2.28 -20.79 -39.30
N PHE A 398 -2.61 -19.50 -39.13
CA PHE A 398 -2.69 -18.53 -40.24
C PHE A 398 -1.58 -17.47 -40.27
N ALA A 399 -0.55 -17.59 -39.42
CA ALA A 399 0.59 -16.67 -39.43
C ALA A 399 1.88 -17.39 -39.86
N THR A 400 1.99 -17.70 -41.16
CA THR A 400 3.32 -17.82 -41.80
C THR A 400 3.39 -16.96 -43.06
N PRO A 401 4.50 -16.23 -43.29
CA PRO A 401 4.62 -15.25 -44.35
C PRO A 401 5.13 -15.89 -45.65
N LYS A 402 4.36 -15.81 -46.73
CA LYS A 402 4.87 -16.05 -48.10
C LYS A 402 4.16 -15.15 -49.11
N TYR A 403 4.97 -14.26 -49.71
CA TYR A 403 4.94 -13.76 -51.09
C TYR A 403 3.61 -13.29 -51.69
N TRP A 404 3.58 -12.09 -52.28
CA TRP A 404 3.56 -11.86 -53.74
C TRP A 404 3.23 -10.39 -54.05
N ARG A 405 4.18 -9.75 -54.75
CA ARG A 405 4.11 -8.55 -55.63
C ARG A 405 3.72 -7.19 -55.07
#